data_AF-E6X143-F1
#
_entry.id   AF-E6X143-F1
#
_cell.length_a   1.000
_cell.length_b   1.000
_cell.length_c   1.000
_cell.angle_alpha   90.00
_cell.angle_beta   90.00
_cell.angle_gamma   90.00
#
_symmetry.space_group_name_H-M   'P 1'
#
loop_
_entity.id
_entity.type
_entity.pdbx_description
1 polymer ?
#
loop_
_entity_poly.entity_id
_entity_poly.type
_entity_poly.pdbx_seq_one_letter_code
_entity_poly.pdbx_strand_id
1 'polypeptide(L)'
;MRRCFLLLTVFLISWLSAGTDEAYRAYKKRDYTESFRLYREAYKHSGSTKAAYNLGVFYEKGIGVKKNLKEALRYYEEVETAAMNLYSSKAICSDRKMLPYYKKSLKKLYQYAHSGYAVKLLQSIEDECAETQRKPSEPYLSKCPAASIIPRADRNDLAYYDCALFKRYPKLMKRYLRLDRERRIALARAEASGSRDRQAARRAKAAHRRIRKLVVPLMRYELQRAIACTRKASTFGEAGACRMNYIRFADKVMGCEPTFEGCGFDPNPEESCRRQRLHDQKPLDAAHKREMIERLHSKLTQHDYFTGDCDSLYQTL
;
A
#
# COMPACT_ATOMS: atom_id res chain seq x y z
N MET A 1 23.17 15.29 -37.76
CA MET A 1 23.12 15.77 -36.37
C MET A 1 22.03 15.13 -35.49
N ARG A 2 20.82 14.80 -36.00
CA ARG A 2 19.77 14.11 -35.20
C ARG A 2 20.12 12.69 -34.71
N ARG A 3 20.95 11.94 -35.44
CA ARG A 3 21.40 10.59 -35.03
C ARG A 3 22.41 10.60 -33.87
N CYS A 4 23.26 11.63 -33.75
CA CYS A 4 24.22 11.75 -32.64
C CYS A 4 23.56 12.12 -31.30
N PHE A 5 22.47 12.90 -31.32
CA PHE A 5 21.71 13.26 -30.12
C PHE A 5 20.93 12.08 -29.53
N LEU A 6 20.46 11.15 -30.37
CA LEU A 6 19.84 9.90 -29.94
C LEU A 6 20.85 8.93 -29.31
N LEU A 7 22.09 8.90 -29.80
CA LEU A 7 23.15 8.06 -29.23
C LEU A 7 23.63 8.57 -27.86
N LEU A 8 23.76 9.90 -27.69
CA LEU A 8 24.13 10.51 -26.40
C LEU A 8 23.07 10.32 -25.32
N THR A 9 21.79 10.38 -25.68
CA THR A 9 20.69 10.14 -24.73
C THR A 9 20.53 8.66 -24.37
N VAL A 10 20.76 7.73 -25.31
CA VAL A 10 20.81 6.28 -25.03
C VAL A 10 22.01 5.91 -24.14
N PHE A 11 23.16 6.56 -24.31
CA PHE A 11 24.34 6.33 -23.47
C PHE A 11 24.11 6.77 -22.01
N LEU A 12 23.45 7.91 -21.79
CA LEU A 12 23.07 8.40 -20.46
C LEU A 12 22.00 7.52 -19.79
N ILE A 13 21.10 6.92 -20.56
CA ILE A 13 20.08 5.98 -20.03
C ILE A 13 20.72 4.63 -19.64
N SER A 14 21.77 4.20 -20.35
CA SER A 14 22.49 2.94 -20.08
C SER A 14 23.30 2.99 -18.77
N TRP A 15 23.89 4.13 -18.44
CA TRP A 15 24.67 4.34 -17.21
C TRP A 15 23.86 4.12 -15.92
N LEU A 16 22.55 4.36 -15.94
CA LEU A 16 21.72 4.26 -14.74
C LEU A 16 21.47 2.80 -14.29
N SER A 17 21.63 1.83 -15.19
CA SER A 17 21.44 0.39 -14.90
C SER A 17 22.74 -0.40 -14.72
N ALA A 18 23.88 0.18 -15.11
CA ALA A 18 25.17 -0.51 -15.24
C ALA A 18 25.83 -0.89 -13.89
N GLY A 19 25.65 -0.09 -12.83
CA GLY A 19 26.47 -0.22 -11.62
C GLY A 19 26.33 -1.54 -10.85
N THR A 20 25.13 -2.14 -10.77
CA THR A 20 24.96 -3.40 -9.99
C THR A 20 25.41 -4.66 -10.72
N ASP A 21 25.46 -4.62 -12.05
CA ASP A 21 25.88 -5.75 -12.87
C ASP A 21 27.40 -5.77 -12.99
N GLU A 22 28.03 -4.61 -13.11
CA GLU A 22 29.48 -4.47 -12.99
C GLU A 22 29.98 -4.91 -11.62
N ALA A 23 29.32 -4.48 -10.55
CA ALA A 23 29.61 -4.95 -9.19
C ALA A 23 29.53 -6.48 -9.08
N TYR A 24 28.54 -7.11 -9.73
CA TYR A 24 28.40 -8.57 -9.74
C TYR A 24 29.49 -9.26 -10.57
N ARG A 25 29.91 -8.67 -11.70
CA ARG A 25 31.03 -9.18 -12.50
C ARG A 25 32.34 -9.12 -11.72
N ALA A 26 32.61 -8.02 -11.02
CA ALA A 26 33.77 -7.90 -10.13
C ALA A 26 33.75 -8.98 -9.04
N TYR A 27 32.59 -9.21 -8.41
CA TYR A 27 32.40 -10.30 -7.44
C TYR A 27 32.75 -11.67 -8.04
N LYS A 28 32.27 -11.97 -9.26
CA LYS A 28 32.54 -13.23 -9.96
C LYS A 28 34.02 -13.41 -10.30
N LYS A 29 34.73 -12.32 -10.59
CA LYS A 29 36.19 -12.29 -10.79
C LYS A 29 36.98 -12.35 -9.48
N ARG A 30 36.31 -12.45 -8.33
CA ARG A 30 36.89 -12.42 -6.98
C ARG A 30 37.55 -11.08 -6.61
N ASP A 31 37.25 -10.02 -7.34
CA ASP A 31 37.63 -8.66 -6.96
C ASP A 31 36.57 -8.10 -6.01
N TYR A 32 36.69 -8.49 -4.74
CA TYR A 32 35.71 -8.15 -3.71
C TYR A 32 35.77 -6.68 -3.31
N THR A 33 36.96 -6.08 -3.29
CA THR A 33 37.13 -4.67 -2.95
C THR A 33 36.42 -3.78 -3.98
N GLU A 34 36.63 -4.06 -5.27
CA GLU A 34 35.97 -3.31 -6.33
C GLU A 34 34.46 -3.58 -6.38
N SER A 35 34.05 -4.84 -6.20
CA SER A 35 32.64 -5.19 -6.11
C SER A 35 31.91 -4.43 -4.99
N PHE A 36 32.54 -4.35 -3.82
CA PHE A 36 31.99 -3.60 -2.69
C PHE A 36 31.85 -2.11 -3.02
N ARG A 37 32.89 -1.51 -3.62
CA ARG A 37 32.90 -0.10 -4.03
C ARG A 37 31.75 0.19 -5.00
N LEU A 38 31.60 -0.62 -6.04
CA LEU A 38 30.55 -0.47 -7.05
C LEU A 38 29.15 -0.64 -6.48
N TYR A 39 28.93 -1.63 -5.59
CA TYR A 39 27.63 -1.73 -4.90
C TYR A 39 27.36 -0.52 -3.99
N ARG A 40 28.39 0.02 -3.33
CA ARG A 40 28.26 1.21 -2.48
C ARG A 40 27.86 2.44 -3.30
N GLU A 41 28.46 2.62 -4.47
CA GLU A 41 28.12 3.69 -5.40
C GLU A 41 26.72 3.53 -5.97
N ALA A 42 26.37 2.33 -6.45
CA ALA A 42 25.03 2.04 -6.95
C ALA A 42 23.95 2.34 -5.89
N TYR A 43 24.20 1.98 -4.63
CA TYR A 43 23.30 2.31 -3.53
C TYR A 43 23.19 3.82 -3.30
N LYS A 44 24.31 4.55 -3.26
CA LYS A 44 24.32 6.02 -3.05
C LYS A 44 23.60 6.78 -4.15
N HIS A 45 23.76 6.38 -5.41
CA HIS A 45 23.21 7.11 -6.55
C HIS A 45 21.75 6.79 -6.84
N SER A 46 21.33 5.55 -6.62
CA SER A 46 20.00 5.08 -7.05
C SER A 46 19.11 4.53 -5.93
N GLY A 47 19.64 4.34 -4.72
CA GLY A 47 18.92 3.64 -3.66
C GLY A 47 18.59 2.18 -4.00
N SER A 48 19.35 1.56 -4.91
CA SER A 48 19.05 0.23 -5.45
C SER A 48 18.93 -0.82 -4.35
N THR A 49 17.76 -1.48 -4.27
CA THR A 49 17.48 -2.57 -3.34
C THR A 49 18.46 -3.74 -3.49
N LYS A 50 18.81 -4.08 -4.74
CA LYS A 50 19.83 -5.09 -5.04
C LYS A 50 21.19 -4.72 -4.46
N ALA A 51 21.59 -3.45 -4.58
CA ALA A 51 22.86 -2.97 -4.03
C ALA A 51 22.86 -2.99 -2.49
N ALA A 52 21.78 -2.52 -1.86
CA ALA A 52 21.61 -2.55 -0.40
C ALA A 52 21.71 -3.98 0.15
N TYR A 53 20.99 -4.94 -0.44
CA TYR A 53 21.06 -6.35 -0.02
C TYR A 53 22.49 -6.90 -0.12
N ASN A 54 23.18 -6.65 -1.24
CA ASN A 54 24.54 -7.16 -1.43
C ASN A 54 25.53 -6.52 -0.45
N LEU A 55 25.43 -5.21 -0.17
CA LEU A 55 26.23 -4.57 0.88
C LEU A 55 26.00 -5.23 2.25
N GLY A 56 24.75 -5.58 2.56
CA GLY A 56 24.41 -6.38 3.74
C GLY A 56 25.17 -7.71 3.79
N VAL A 57 25.18 -8.46 2.68
CA VAL A 57 25.90 -9.74 2.56
C VAL A 57 27.42 -9.58 2.71
N PHE A 58 28.01 -8.50 2.17
CA PHE A 58 29.44 -8.21 2.30
C PHE A 58 29.83 -8.05 3.77
N TYR A 59 29.05 -7.29 4.54
CA TYR A 59 29.27 -7.11 5.97
C TYR A 59 28.92 -8.36 6.80
N GLU A 60 27.87 -9.09 6.44
CA GLU A 60 27.45 -10.35 7.10
C GLU A 60 28.58 -11.39 7.04
N LYS A 61 29.19 -11.53 5.86
CA LYS A 61 30.19 -12.57 5.58
C LYS A 61 31.63 -12.11 5.74
N GLY A 62 31.88 -10.80 5.79
CA GLY A 62 33.24 -10.24 5.79
C GLY A 62 33.96 -10.40 4.45
N ILE A 63 33.24 -10.26 3.34
CA ILE A 63 33.80 -10.41 1.99
C ILE A 63 34.44 -9.08 1.58
N GLY A 64 35.77 -9.01 1.46
CA GLY A 64 36.48 -7.76 1.08
C GLY A 64 36.36 -6.60 2.09
N VAL A 65 35.66 -6.81 3.20
CA VAL A 65 35.47 -5.86 4.30
C VAL A 65 35.48 -6.60 5.63
N LYS A 66 35.75 -5.90 6.74
CA LYS A 66 35.65 -6.49 8.07
C LYS A 66 34.21 -6.90 8.35
N LYS A 67 34.00 -8.14 8.79
CA LYS A 67 32.69 -8.67 9.19
C LYS A 67 32.06 -7.77 10.25
N ASN A 68 30.83 -7.34 10.01
CA ASN A 68 30.08 -6.47 10.90
C ASN A 68 28.57 -6.74 10.78
N LEU A 69 28.04 -7.55 11.68
CA LEU A 69 26.62 -7.94 11.65
C LEU A 69 25.68 -6.74 11.86
N LYS A 70 26.08 -5.73 12.63
CA LYS A 70 25.28 -4.53 12.88
C LYS A 70 25.08 -3.72 11.59
N GLU A 71 26.15 -3.51 10.83
CA GLU A 71 26.03 -2.86 9.51
C GLU A 71 25.25 -3.72 8.52
N ALA A 72 25.41 -5.05 8.55
CA ALA A 72 24.64 -5.95 7.70
C ALA A 72 23.12 -5.80 7.94
N LEU A 73 22.70 -5.82 9.20
CA LEU A 73 21.32 -5.61 9.61
C LEU A 73 20.80 -4.26 9.15
N ARG A 74 21.57 -3.18 9.33
CA ARG A 74 21.19 -1.85 8.85
C ARG A 74 20.88 -1.83 7.35
N TYR A 75 21.70 -2.48 6.52
CA TYR A 75 21.43 -2.57 5.08
C TYR A 75 20.20 -3.43 4.74
N TYR A 76 19.92 -4.48 5.51
CA TYR A 76 18.68 -5.25 5.33
C TYR A 76 17.43 -4.46 5.75
N GLU A 77 17.51 -3.64 6.80
CA GLU A 77 16.44 -2.73 7.23
C GLU A 77 16.15 -1.64 6.19
N GLU A 78 17.17 -1.19 5.44
CA GLU A 78 16.98 -0.27 4.31
C GLU A 78 16.22 -0.96 3.16
N VAL A 79 16.48 -2.25 2.90
CA VAL A 79 15.71 -3.05 1.94
C VAL A 79 14.28 -3.26 2.40
N GLU A 80 14.07 -3.57 3.68
CA GLU A 80 12.74 -3.67 4.28
C GLU A 80 12.00 -2.33 4.15
N THR A 81 12.65 -1.21 4.49
CA THR A 81 12.09 0.13 4.31
C THR A 81 11.74 0.41 2.85
N ALA A 82 12.57 -0.01 1.89
CA ALA A 82 12.29 0.10 0.46
C ALA A 82 11.09 -0.78 0.04
N ALA A 83 10.91 -1.96 0.65
CA ALA A 83 9.73 -2.80 0.45
C ALA A 83 8.47 -2.16 1.03
N MET A 84 8.54 -1.62 2.25
CA MET A 84 7.45 -0.90 2.91
C MET A 84 7.02 0.33 2.10
N ASN A 85 7.98 0.96 1.45
CA ASN A 85 7.79 2.05 0.52
C ASN A 85 6.95 1.65 -0.72
N LEU A 86 6.79 0.36 -1.00
CA LEU A 86 5.98 -0.15 -2.11
C LEU A 86 4.49 -0.37 -1.77
N TYR A 87 3.98 0.14 -0.65
CA TYR A 87 2.54 0.29 -0.33
C TYR A 87 1.69 -0.98 -0.12
N SER A 88 1.95 -2.07 -0.84
CA SER A 88 1.24 -3.36 -0.72
C SER A 88 2.11 -4.55 -1.12
N SER A 89 1.81 -5.73 -0.59
CA SER A 89 2.55 -6.93 -1.00
C SER A 89 2.31 -7.24 -2.48
N LYS A 90 1.15 -6.91 -3.07
CA LYS A 90 0.90 -6.91 -4.54
C LYS A 90 1.85 -6.02 -5.34
N ALA A 91 2.19 -4.83 -4.86
CA ALA A 91 3.17 -3.96 -5.51
C ALA A 91 4.61 -4.50 -5.35
N ILE A 92 4.94 -5.08 -4.20
CA ILE A 92 6.20 -5.81 -4.00
C ILE A 92 6.29 -7.00 -4.97
N CYS A 93 5.21 -7.75 -5.17
CA CYS A 93 5.09 -8.86 -6.12
C CYS A 93 5.21 -8.40 -7.58
N SER A 94 4.75 -7.18 -7.88
CA SER A 94 4.83 -6.59 -9.21
C SER A 94 6.27 -6.20 -9.58
N ASP A 95 7.12 -5.87 -8.60
CA ASP A 95 8.56 -5.66 -8.81
C ASP A 95 9.31 -7.01 -8.83
N ARG A 96 9.08 -7.79 -9.89
CA ARG A 96 9.70 -9.12 -10.06
C ARG A 96 11.23 -9.09 -10.00
N LYS A 97 11.86 -7.97 -10.36
CA LYS A 97 13.33 -7.84 -10.34
C LYS A 97 13.85 -7.70 -8.91
N MET A 98 13.14 -6.96 -8.05
CA MET A 98 13.56 -6.72 -6.67
C MET A 98 12.96 -7.71 -5.65
N LEU A 99 11.87 -8.39 -5.99
CA LEU A 99 11.18 -9.38 -5.15
C LEU A 99 12.12 -10.39 -4.46
N PRO A 100 13.10 -11.02 -5.15
CA PRO A 100 14.01 -11.95 -4.49
C PRO A 100 14.85 -11.28 -3.38
N TYR A 101 15.21 -10.00 -3.56
CA TYR A 101 16.01 -9.25 -2.59
C TYR A 101 15.18 -8.83 -1.39
N TYR A 102 13.91 -8.44 -1.60
CA TYR A 102 12.98 -8.19 -0.50
C TYR A 102 12.82 -9.44 0.37
N LYS A 103 12.47 -10.58 -0.23
CA LYS A 103 12.30 -11.85 0.51
C LYS A 103 13.56 -12.26 1.27
N LYS A 104 14.73 -12.18 0.63
CA LYS A 104 16.01 -12.54 1.25
C LYS A 104 16.37 -11.62 2.42
N SER A 105 16.20 -10.30 2.27
CA SER A 105 16.45 -9.35 3.37
C SER A 105 15.51 -9.57 4.55
N LEU A 106 14.21 -9.76 4.31
CA LEU A 106 13.24 -10.01 5.37
C LEU A 106 13.57 -11.30 6.13
N LYS A 107 13.96 -12.36 5.41
CA LYS A 107 14.43 -13.61 6.04
C LYS A 107 15.69 -13.39 6.89
N LYS A 108 16.62 -12.54 6.44
CA LYS A 108 17.83 -12.19 7.20
C LYS A 108 17.51 -11.37 8.45
N LEU A 109 16.58 -10.43 8.37
CA LEU A 109 16.11 -9.64 9.52
C LEU A 109 15.41 -10.51 10.55
N TYR A 110 14.58 -11.45 10.10
CA TYR A 110 14.01 -12.44 11.00
C TYR A 110 15.11 -13.29 11.66
N GLN A 111 16.03 -13.85 10.87
CA GLN A 111 17.08 -14.73 11.36
C GLN A 111 18.01 -14.07 12.39
N TYR A 112 18.41 -12.82 12.17
CA TYR A 112 19.46 -12.16 12.97
C TYR A 112 18.93 -11.12 13.96
N ALA A 113 17.79 -10.48 13.66
CA ALA A 113 17.20 -9.45 14.52
C ALA A 113 15.89 -9.88 15.17
N HIS A 114 15.38 -11.09 14.89
CA HIS A 114 14.08 -11.58 15.36
C HIS A 114 12.94 -10.59 15.09
N SER A 115 13.02 -9.88 13.95
CA SER A 115 12.00 -8.91 13.56
C SER A 115 10.69 -9.63 13.27
N GLY A 116 9.72 -9.52 14.20
CA GLY A 116 8.38 -10.06 14.02
C GLY A 116 7.65 -9.42 12.84
N TYR A 117 8.00 -8.18 12.50
CA TYR A 117 7.47 -7.50 11.32
C TYR A 117 8.00 -8.11 10.02
N ALA A 118 9.29 -8.40 9.94
CA ALA A 118 9.88 -9.01 8.76
C ALA A 118 9.22 -10.36 8.43
N VAL A 119 8.82 -11.13 9.46
CA VAL A 119 8.06 -12.37 9.30
C VAL A 119 6.65 -12.11 8.75
N LYS A 120 5.89 -11.22 9.37
CA LYS A 120 4.52 -10.88 8.93
C LYS A 120 4.52 -10.36 7.49
N LEU A 121 5.46 -9.48 7.15
CA LEU A 121 5.59 -8.93 5.80
C LEU A 121 6.02 -10.01 4.80
N LEU A 122 6.97 -10.88 5.15
CA LEU A 122 7.39 -11.99 4.29
C LEU A 122 6.22 -12.93 4.00
N GLN A 123 5.44 -13.29 5.02
CA GLN A 123 4.26 -14.13 4.89
C GLN A 123 3.20 -13.48 3.97
N SER A 124 2.87 -12.21 4.21
CA SER A 124 1.95 -11.45 3.35
C SER A 124 2.42 -11.40 1.89
N ILE A 125 3.74 -11.25 1.65
CA ILE A 125 4.30 -11.30 0.29
C ILE A 125 4.18 -12.70 -0.30
N GLU A 126 4.40 -13.76 0.48
CA GLU A 126 4.29 -15.13 -0.01
C GLU A 126 2.86 -15.49 -0.41
N ASP A 127 1.88 -15.12 0.42
CA ASP A 127 0.45 -15.33 0.16
C ASP A 127 -0.02 -14.53 -1.07
N GLU A 128 0.25 -13.22 -1.10
CA GLU A 128 -0.25 -12.32 -2.16
C GLU A 128 0.50 -12.53 -3.51
N CYS A 129 1.77 -12.92 -3.48
CA CYS A 129 2.51 -13.27 -4.71
C CYS A 129 2.05 -14.62 -5.29
N ALA A 130 1.56 -15.54 -4.46
CA ALA A 130 0.97 -16.79 -4.94
C ALA A 130 -0.39 -16.53 -5.61
N GLU A 131 -1.19 -15.62 -5.06
CA GLU A 131 -2.48 -15.22 -5.64
C GLU A 131 -2.34 -14.40 -6.92
N THR A 132 -1.41 -13.45 -7.01
CA THR A 132 -1.21 -12.61 -8.21
C THR A 132 -0.71 -13.38 -9.45
N GLN A 133 -0.22 -14.61 -9.28
CA GLN A 133 0.04 -15.52 -10.40
C GLN A 133 -1.24 -16.16 -10.96
N ARG A 134 -2.34 -16.17 -10.20
CA ARG A 134 -3.69 -16.33 -10.72
C ARG A 134 -4.13 -14.97 -11.26
N LYS A 135 -4.51 -14.90 -12.55
CA LYS A 135 -4.88 -13.66 -13.26
C LYS A 135 -5.70 -12.71 -12.36
N PRO A 136 -5.35 -11.41 -12.27
CA PRO A 136 -6.15 -10.47 -11.49
C PRO A 136 -7.52 -10.30 -12.15
N SER A 137 -8.58 -10.66 -11.43
CA SER A 137 -9.94 -10.25 -11.75
C SER A 137 -10.13 -8.79 -11.29
N GLU A 138 -9.47 -7.83 -11.92
CA GLU A 138 -9.74 -6.40 -11.66
C GLU A 138 -10.03 -5.63 -12.96
N PRO A 139 -11.28 -5.70 -13.48
CA PRO A 139 -11.71 -4.98 -14.67
C PRO A 139 -11.69 -3.44 -14.52
N TYR A 140 -11.70 -2.93 -13.29
CA TYR A 140 -11.96 -1.51 -13.00
C TYR A 140 -10.76 -0.58 -13.26
N LEU A 141 -9.54 -1.08 -13.01
CA LEU A 141 -8.29 -0.32 -13.16
C LEU A 141 -7.88 -0.12 -14.63
N SER A 142 -8.14 -1.11 -15.48
CA SER A 142 -7.87 -1.03 -16.93
C SER A 142 -8.68 0.06 -17.64
N LYS A 143 -9.80 0.49 -17.03
CA LYS A 143 -10.73 1.49 -17.58
C LYS A 143 -10.55 2.89 -16.97
N CYS A 144 -9.60 3.07 -16.06
CA CYS A 144 -9.40 4.32 -15.34
C CYS A 144 -8.62 5.34 -16.20
N PRO A 145 -9.24 6.42 -16.71
CA PRO A 145 -8.53 7.38 -17.55
C PRO A 145 -7.49 8.20 -16.78
N ALA A 146 -7.54 8.19 -15.44
CA ALA A 146 -6.59 8.86 -14.56
C ALA A 146 -5.33 8.03 -14.24
N ALA A 147 -5.24 6.77 -14.68
CA ALA A 147 -4.14 5.87 -14.34
C ALA A 147 -2.75 6.40 -14.77
N SER A 148 -2.68 7.23 -15.82
CA SER A 148 -1.45 7.85 -16.31
C SER A 148 -0.85 8.89 -15.33
N ILE A 149 -1.68 9.53 -14.51
CA ILE A 149 -1.29 10.64 -13.61
C ILE A 149 -0.85 10.12 -12.23
N ILE A 150 -1.07 8.84 -11.97
CA ILE A 150 -0.89 8.20 -10.66
C ILE A 150 0.43 7.41 -10.66
N PRO A 151 1.30 7.62 -9.65
CA PRO A 151 2.54 6.86 -9.51
C PRO A 151 2.27 5.36 -9.56
N ARG A 152 3.11 4.59 -10.26
CA ARG A 152 2.92 3.13 -10.40
C ARG A 152 2.78 2.42 -9.05
N ALA A 153 3.50 2.90 -8.04
CA ALA A 153 3.42 2.37 -6.67
C ALA A 153 2.03 2.55 -6.03
N ASP A 154 1.30 3.61 -6.41
CA ASP A 154 -0.04 3.92 -5.89
C ASP A 154 -1.16 3.29 -6.78
N ARG A 155 -0.81 2.66 -7.91
CA ARG A 155 -1.79 2.08 -8.85
C ARG A 155 -2.48 0.83 -8.32
N ASN A 156 -1.90 0.15 -7.34
CA ASN A 156 -2.53 -0.99 -6.70
C ASN A 156 -3.48 -0.56 -5.56
N ASP A 157 -3.32 0.64 -5.00
CA ASP A 157 -4.29 1.25 -4.07
C ASP A 157 -5.55 1.79 -4.80
N LEU A 158 -5.50 1.96 -6.14
CA LEU A 158 -6.65 2.39 -6.96
C LEU A 158 -7.75 1.34 -7.12
N ALA A 159 -7.47 0.06 -6.87
CA ALA A 159 -8.54 -0.94 -6.75
C ALA A 159 -9.51 -0.56 -5.59
N TYR A 160 -9.01 0.22 -4.62
CA TYR A 160 -9.73 0.67 -3.44
C TYR A 160 -10.23 2.12 -3.52
N TYR A 161 -9.54 3.01 -4.22
CA TYR A 161 -9.93 4.42 -4.36
C TYR A 161 -10.55 4.69 -5.73
N ASP A 162 -11.79 5.16 -5.73
CA ASP A 162 -12.56 5.36 -6.96
C ASP A 162 -11.86 6.29 -7.96
N CYS A 163 -11.74 5.85 -9.21
CA CYS A 163 -11.22 6.65 -10.32
C CYS A 163 -11.95 7.98 -10.52
N ALA A 164 -13.24 8.04 -10.20
CA ALA A 164 -14.03 9.28 -10.23
C ALA A 164 -13.51 10.30 -9.22
N LEU A 165 -13.12 9.83 -8.03
CA LEU A 165 -12.55 10.64 -6.95
C LEU A 165 -11.19 11.24 -7.36
N PHE A 166 -10.32 10.43 -7.98
CA PHE A 166 -9.05 10.90 -8.54
C PHE A 166 -9.22 11.92 -9.66
N LYS A 167 -10.20 11.71 -10.55
CA LYS A 167 -10.52 12.66 -11.63
C LYS A 167 -10.98 14.00 -11.05
N ARG A 168 -11.78 13.98 -9.98
CA ARG A 168 -12.32 15.18 -9.34
C ARG A 168 -11.30 15.90 -8.45
N TYR A 169 -10.48 15.16 -7.70
CA TYR A 169 -9.56 15.71 -6.68
C TYR A 169 -8.12 15.19 -6.80
N PRO A 170 -7.43 15.37 -7.95
CA PRO A 170 -6.13 14.75 -8.20
C PRO A 170 -5.02 15.21 -7.22
N LYS A 171 -4.97 16.51 -6.90
CA LYS A 171 -3.98 17.07 -5.95
C LYS A 171 -4.22 16.58 -4.53
N LEU A 172 -5.48 16.54 -4.11
CA LEU A 172 -5.88 16.10 -2.77
C LEU A 172 -5.57 14.61 -2.59
N MET A 173 -5.91 13.79 -3.58
CA MET A 173 -5.70 12.35 -3.52
C MET A 173 -4.21 11.98 -3.50
N LYS A 174 -3.37 12.64 -4.31
CA LYS A 174 -1.91 12.47 -4.23
C LYS A 174 -1.36 12.78 -2.83
N ARG A 175 -1.87 13.85 -2.20
CA ARG A 175 -1.47 14.22 -0.84
C ARG A 175 -1.97 13.22 0.20
N TYR A 176 -3.19 12.73 0.05
CA TYR A 176 -3.77 11.69 0.90
C TYR A 176 -2.94 10.40 0.84
N LEU A 177 -2.70 9.86 -0.36
CA LEU A 177 -1.94 8.61 -0.55
C LEU A 177 -0.54 8.70 0.06
N ARG A 178 0.14 9.84 -0.13
CA ARG A 178 1.44 10.08 0.49
C ARG A 178 1.37 10.04 2.02
N LEU A 179 0.41 10.73 2.63
CA LEU A 179 0.25 10.75 4.09
C LEU A 179 -0.16 9.38 4.64
N ASP A 180 -1.01 8.65 3.91
CA ASP A 180 -1.44 7.33 4.33
C ASP A 180 -0.29 6.31 4.25
N ARG A 181 0.58 6.41 3.24
CA ARG A 181 1.85 5.67 3.19
C ARG A 181 2.73 5.98 4.40
N GLU A 182 2.97 7.26 4.69
CA GLU A 182 3.76 7.69 5.84
C GLU A 182 3.19 7.10 7.15
N ARG A 183 1.86 7.11 7.30
CA ARG A 183 1.15 6.53 8.45
C ARG A 183 1.38 5.02 8.55
N ARG A 184 1.14 4.27 7.47
CA ARG A 184 1.29 2.80 7.46
C ARG A 184 2.72 2.37 7.78
N ILE A 185 3.72 3.03 7.17
CA ILE A 185 5.15 2.76 7.45
C ILE A 185 5.47 3.01 8.92
N ALA A 186 4.96 4.11 9.47
CA ALA A 186 5.21 4.47 10.86
C ALA A 186 4.50 3.52 11.84
N LEU A 187 3.29 3.04 11.54
CA LEU A 187 2.59 2.03 12.33
C LEU A 187 3.34 0.70 12.32
N ALA A 188 3.72 0.22 11.14
CA ALA A 188 4.49 -1.00 10.97
C ALA A 188 5.81 -0.98 11.77
N ARG A 189 6.54 0.14 11.75
CA ARG A 189 7.76 0.31 12.56
C ARG A 189 7.49 0.32 14.06
N ALA A 190 6.40 0.98 14.49
CA ALA A 190 6.01 1.01 15.89
C ALA A 190 5.62 -0.40 16.39
N GLU A 191 4.91 -1.18 15.59
CA GLU A 191 4.59 -2.59 15.90
C GLU A 191 5.84 -3.47 15.94
N ALA A 192 6.76 -3.31 14.97
CA ALA A 192 8.00 -4.09 14.88
C ALA A 192 8.93 -3.92 16.08
N SER A 193 9.00 -2.69 16.61
CA SER A 193 9.88 -2.31 17.72
C SER A 193 9.22 -2.43 19.10
N GLY A 194 7.94 -2.80 19.14
CA GLY A 194 7.12 -2.77 20.35
C GLY A 194 7.04 -1.35 20.95
N SER A 195 6.96 -1.26 22.29
CA SER A 195 6.86 0.03 23.00
C SER A 195 8.11 0.91 22.95
N ARG A 196 9.17 0.50 22.24
CA ARG A 196 10.49 1.16 22.24
C ARG A 196 10.59 2.30 21.23
N ASP A 197 9.95 2.22 20.06
CA ASP A 197 9.96 3.32 19.08
C ASP A 197 8.78 4.29 19.26
N ARG A 198 8.87 5.08 20.33
CA ARG A 198 7.91 6.17 20.59
C ARG A 198 7.88 7.20 19.46
N GLN A 199 8.94 7.32 18.66
CA GLN A 199 9.01 8.28 17.57
C GLN A 199 8.19 7.82 16.36
N ALA A 200 8.26 6.54 15.99
CA ALA A 200 7.41 5.95 14.96
C ALA A 200 5.93 6.06 15.32
N ALA A 201 5.55 5.71 16.55
CA ALA A 201 4.16 5.85 17.02
C ALA A 201 3.66 7.31 16.96
N ARG A 202 4.50 8.29 17.33
CA ARG A 202 4.18 9.72 17.20
C ARG A 202 4.03 10.15 15.75
N ARG A 203 4.88 9.66 14.84
CA ARG A 203 4.79 9.93 13.39
C ARG A 203 3.50 9.37 12.80
N ALA A 204 3.13 8.15 13.16
CA ALA A 204 1.86 7.53 12.76
C ALA A 204 0.65 8.39 13.19
N LYS A 205 0.58 8.76 14.47
CA LYS A 205 -0.49 9.63 15.01
C LYS A 205 -0.51 11.02 14.35
N ALA A 206 0.65 11.59 14.03
CA ALA A 206 0.74 12.86 13.32
C ALA A 206 0.23 12.78 11.87
N ALA A 207 0.61 11.72 11.15
CA ALA A 207 0.13 11.46 9.79
C ALA A 207 -1.38 11.25 9.77
N HIS A 208 -1.91 10.43 10.70
CA HIS A 208 -3.35 10.19 10.86
C HIS A 208 -4.14 11.49 11.10
N ARG A 209 -3.67 12.38 11.99
CA ARG A 209 -4.30 13.70 12.21
C ARG A 209 -4.33 14.57 10.96
N ARG A 210 -3.30 14.51 10.11
CA ARG A 210 -3.24 15.26 8.84
C ARG A 210 -4.20 14.68 7.81
N ILE A 211 -4.27 13.35 7.70
CA ILE A 211 -5.22 12.64 6.84
C ILE A 211 -6.65 13.05 7.20
N ARG A 212 -7.00 13.02 8.48
CA ARG A 212 -8.35 13.32 8.96
C ARG A 212 -8.84 14.72 8.60
N LYS A 213 -7.96 15.73 8.59
CA LYS A 213 -8.30 17.08 8.12
C LYS A 213 -8.47 17.16 6.61
N LEU A 214 -7.75 16.30 5.88
CA LEU A 214 -7.65 16.34 4.42
C LEU A 214 -8.79 15.59 3.73
N VAL A 215 -9.42 14.64 4.41
CA VAL A 215 -10.36 13.70 3.81
C VAL A 215 -11.80 14.18 3.79
N VAL A 216 -12.14 15.24 4.52
CA VAL A 216 -13.50 15.79 4.58
C VAL A 216 -14.10 16.05 3.19
N PRO A 217 -13.40 16.67 2.22
CA PRO A 217 -13.94 16.87 0.87
C PRO A 217 -14.16 15.55 0.12
N LEU A 218 -13.30 14.56 0.36
CA LEU A 218 -13.40 13.24 -0.28
C LEU A 218 -14.61 12.47 0.27
N MET A 219 -14.78 12.49 1.59
CA MET A 219 -15.92 11.89 2.29
C MET A 219 -17.25 12.50 1.84
N ARG A 220 -17.32 13.84 1.71
CA ARG A 220 -18.52 14.52 1.19
C ARG A 220 -18.85 14.10 -0.24
N TYR A 221 -17.85 13.95 -1.09
CA TYR A 221 -18.05 13.52 -2.47
C TYR A 221 -18.58 12.08 -2.54
N GLU A 222 -17.97 11.14 -1.83
CA GLU A 222 -18.44 9.75 -1.81
C GLU A 222 -19.82 9.60 -1.17
N LEU A 223 -20.13 10.40 -0.15
CA LEU A 223 -21.47 10.47 0.40
C LEU A 223 -22.49 10.90 -0.66
N GLN A 224 -22.22 11.98 -1.39
CA GLN A 224 -23.13 12.47 -2.42
C GLN A 224 -23.34 11.42 -3.52
N ARG A 225 -22.30 10.65 -3.85
CA ARG A 225 -22.41 9.53 -4.78
C ARG A 225 -23.24 8.39 -4.23
N ALA A 226 -23.05 8.02 -2.96
CA ALA A 226 -23.87 7.01 -2.31
C ALA A 226 -25.34 7.42 -2.28
N ILE A 227 -25.65 8.68 -1.92
CA ILE A 227 -27.02 9.21 -1.94
C ILE A 227 -27.60 9.16 -3.36
N ALA A 228 -26.85 9.62 -4.37
CA ALA A 228 -27.31 9.59 -5.76
C ALA A 228 -27.54 8.16 -6.27
N CYS A 229 -26.72 7.21 -5.82
CA CYS A 229 -26.86 5.79 -6.10
C CYS A 229 -28.13 5.23 -5.42
N THR A 230 -28.32 5.48 -4.12
CA THR A 230 -29.50 5.05 -3.35
C THR A 230 -30.82 5.59 -3.92
N ARG A 231 -30.83 6.83 -4.42
CA ARG A 231 -32.03 7.40 -5.09
C ARG A 231 -32.44 6.58 -6.32
N LYS A 232 -31.45 6.07 -7.06
CA LYS A 232 -31.64 5.30 -8.30
C LYS A 232 -31.85 3.79 -8.08
N ALA A 233 -31.52 3.28 -6.89
CA ALA A 233 -31.67 1.87 -6.56
C ALA A 233 -33.14 1.45 -6.64
N SER A 234 -33.40 0.30 -7.25
CA SER A 234 -34.73 -0.31 -7.35
C SER A 234 -34.98 -1.36 -6.27
N THR A 235 -33.92 -1.91 -5.67
CA THR A 235 -33.99 -2.96 -4.64
C THR A 235 -33.21 -2.59 -3.38
N PHE A 236 -33.55 -3.24 -2.26
CA PHE A 236 -32.79 -3.11 -1.01
C PHE A 236 -31.33 -3.53 -1.18
N GLY A 237 -31.06 -4.60 -1.93
CA GLY A 237 -29.70 -5.04 -2.26
C GLY A 237 -28.87 -3.99 -3.00
N GLU A 238 -29.45 -3.29 -3.97
CA GLU A 238 -28.80 -2.20 -4.70
C GLU A 238 -28.49 -1.00 -3.79
N ALA A 239 -29.46 -0.56 -3.00
CA ALA A 239 -29.26 0.55 -2.06
C ALA A 239 -28.23 0.19 -0.97
N GLY A 240 -28.23 -1.05 -0.51
CA GLY A 240 -27.21 -1.60 0.38
C GLY A 240 -25.82 -1.54 -0.24
N ALA A 241 -25.68 -1.93 -1.52
CA ALA A 241 -24.41 -1.83 -2.26
C ALA A 241 -23.90 -0.38 -2.34
N CYS A 242 -24.79 0.58 -2.63
CA CYS A 242 -24.47 2.01 -2.67
C CYS A 242 -23.88 2.51 -1.34
N ARG A 243 -24.49 2.11 -0.21
CA ARG A 243 -24.04 2.46 1.14
C ARG A 243 -22.72 1.80 1.51
N MET A 244 -22.53 0.53 1.17
CA MET A 244 -21.31 -0.21 1.49
C MET A 244 -20.07 0.39 0.82
N ASN A 245 -20.19 0.90 -0.39
CA ASN A 245 -19.06 1.58 -1.05
C ASN A 245 -18.58 2.81 -0.26
N TYR A 246 -19.52 3.59 0.30
CA TYR A 246 -19.20 4.73 1.14
C TYR A 246 -18.58 4.30 2.48
N ILE A 247 -19.13 3.28 3.14
CA ILE A 247 -18.61 2.77 4.42
C ILE A 247 -17.17 2.26 4.24
N ARG A 248 -16.91 1.42 3.24
CA ARG A 248 -15.55 0.94 2.96
C ARG A 248 -14.56 2.07 2.72
N PHE A 249 -14.99 3.09 1.98
CA PHE A 249 -14.19 4.27 1.76
C PHE A 249 -13.89 4.99 3.09
N ALA A 250 -14.91 5.17 3.94
CA ALA A 250 -14.78 5.77 5.26
C ALA A 250 -13.81 4.99 6.16
N ASP A 251 -14.02 3.68 6.33
CA ASP A 251 -13.20 2.83 7.21
C ASP A 251 -11.74 2.87 6.80
N LYS A 252 -11.48 2.75 5.50
CA LYS A 252 -10.12 2.77 4.96
C LYS A 252 -9.45 4.12 5.16
N VAL A 253 -10.18 5.20 4.91
CA VAL A 253 -9.68 6.57 5.05
C VAL A 253 -9.42 6.94 6.50
N MET A 254 -10.22 6.39 7.41
CA MET A 254 -10.13 6.60 8.84
C MET A 254 -9.24 5.56 9.53
N GLY A 255 -8.82 4.51 8.83
CA GLY A 255 -7.96 3.48 9.38
C GLY A 255 -8.65 2.60 10.44
N CYS A 256 -9.97 2.45 10.36
CA CYS A 256 -10.70 1.43 11.12
C CYS A 256 -10.52 0.08 10.42
N GLU A 257 -10.18 -0.98 11.17
CA GLU A 257 -10.23 -2.34 10.62
C GLU A 257 -11.69 -2.68 10.29
N PRO A 258 -12.00 -3.15 9.07
CA PRO A 258 -13.37 -3.50 8.71
C PRO A 258 -13.83 -4.70 9.55
N THR A 259 -14.71 -4.49 10.53
CA THR A 259 -15.48 -5.59 11.10
C THR A 259 -16.69 -5.80 10.18
N PHE A 260 -16.72 -6.94 9.49
CA PHE A 260 -17.85 -7.34 8.66
C PHE A 260 -18.98 -7.86 9.57
N GLU A 261 -19.50 -7.01 10.45
CA GLU A 261 -20.70 -7.37 11.23
C GLU A 261 -21.88 -7.53 10.26
N GLY A 262 -22.37 -8.76 10.13
CA GLY A 262 -23.48 -9.15 9.26
C GLY A 262 -23.12 -10.17 8.16
N CYS A 263 -21.84 -10.32 7.82
CA CYS A 263 -21.34 -11.40 6.97
C CYS A 263 -20.42 -12.24 7.86
N GLY A 264 -20.99 -13.28 8.50
CA GLY A 264 -20.27 -14.13 9.46
C GLY A 264 -18.91 -14.60 8.94
N PHE A 265 -18.00 -14.98 9.85
CA PHE A 265 -16.61 -15.41 9.56
C PHE A 265 -16.50 -16.24 8.26
N ASP A 266 -16.26 -15.55 7.14
CA ASP A 266 -16.11 -16.12 5.81
C ASP A 266 -14.72 -15.72 5.31
N PRO A 267 -13.88 -16.67 4.84
CA PRO A 267 -12.59 -16.37 4.24
C PRO A 267 -12.68 -15.47 2.99
N ASN A 268 -13.87 -15.28 2.41
CA ASN A 268 -14.16 -14.30 1.37
C ASN A 268 -15.44 -13.50 1.70
N PRO A 269 -15.37 -12.54 2.65
CA PRO A 269 -16.53 -11.80 3.12
C PRO A 269 -17.14 -10.91 2.02
N GLU A 270 -16.36 -10.54 1.00
CA GLU A 270 -16.86 -9.75 -0.13
C GLU A 270 -17.85 -10.52 -1.01
N GLU A 271 -17.57 -11.80 -1.25
CA GLU A 271 -18.41 -12.69 -2.04
C GLU A 271 -19.65 -13.12 -1.24
N SER A 272 -19.52 -13.36 0.06
CA SER A 272 -20.68 -13.64 0.94
C SER A 272 -21.64 -12.45 1.01
N CYS A 273 -21.13 -11.25 1.27
CA CYS A 273 -21.96 -10.05 1.24
C CYS A 273 -22.52 -9.79 -0.17
N ARG A 274 -21.82 -10.19 -1.26
CA ARG A 274 -22.34 -10.08 -2.63
C ARG A 274 -23.52 -11.03 -2.87
N ARG A 275 -23.44 -12.26 -2.38
CA ARG A 275 -24.51 -13.26 -2.49
C ARG A 275 -25.73 -12.86 -1.68
N GLN A 276 -25.56 -12.37 -0.45
CA GLN A 276 -26.68 -11.80 0.33
C GLN A 276 -27.34 -10.62 -0.40
N ARG A 277 -26.56 -9.71 -1.01
CA ARG A 277 -27.10 -8.59 -1.81
C ARG A 277 -27.90 -9.06 -3.04
N LEU A 278 -27.46 -10.13 -3.70
CA LEU A 278 -28.17 -10.71 -4.85
C LEU A 278 -29.47 -11.41 -4.47
N HIS A 279 -29.59 -11.85 -3.22
CA HIS A 279 -30.81 -12.45 -2.66
C HIS A 279 -31.85 -11.40 -2.25
N ASP A 280 -31.43 -10.20 -1.84
CA ASP A 280 -32.34 -9.14 -1.36
C ASP A 280 -32.86 -8.25 -2.50
N GLN A 281 -33.55 -8.88 -3.47
CA GLN A 281 -34.17 -8.21 -4.62
C GLN A 281 -35.52 -7.56 -4.30
N LYS A 282 -35.87 -7.44 -3.01
CA LYS A 282 -37.12 -6.82 -2.59
C LYS A 282 -37.22 -5.38 -3.15
N PRO A 283 -38.37 -5.00 -3.74
CA PRO A 283 -38.58 -3.65 -4.23
C PRO A 283 -38.37 -2.62 -3.12
N LEU A 284 -37.65 -1.56 -3.45
CA LEU A 284 -37.34 -0.47 -2.52
C LEU A 284 -38.25 0.74 -2.78
N ASP A 285 -39.16 1.01 -1.85
CA ASP A 285 -40.08 2.13 -1.95
C ASP A 285 -39.44 3.50 -1.59
N ALA A 286 -40.20 4.57 -1.81
CA ALA A 286 -39.73 5.94 -1.59
C ALA A 286 -39.58 6.32 -0.10
N ALA A 287 -40.23 5.62 0.82
CA ALA A 287 -40.10 5.89 2.26
C ALA A 287 -38.79 5.29 2.77
N HIS A 288 -38.52 4.02 2.44
CA HIS A 288 -37.27 3.35 2.78
C HIS A 288 -36.06 4.02 2.11
N LYS A 289 -36.18 4.52 0.88
CA LYS A 289 -35.12 5.34 0.25
C LYS A 289 -34.77 6.58 1.06
N ARG A 290 -35.79 7.29 1.57
CA ARG A 290 -35.59 8.51 2.38
C ARG A 290 -34.91 8.16 3.69
N GLU A 291 -35.38 7.13 4.39
CA GLU A 291 -34.78 6.66 5.63
C GLU A 291 -33.30 6.27 5.44
N MET A 292 -32.98 5.50 4.39
CA MET A 292 -31.59 5.11 4.10
C MET A 292 -30.68 6.33 3.81
N ILE A 293 -31.20 7.35 3.13
CA ILE A 293 -30.48 8.59 2.85
C ILE A 293 -30.30 9.44 4.13
N GLU A 294 -31.31 9.50 4.99
CA GLU A 294 -31.22 10.18 6.28
C GLU A 294 -30.18 9.51 7.18
N ARG A 295 -30.15 8.17 7.24
CA ARG A 295 -29.11 7.40 7.95
C ARG A 295 -27.70 7.71 7.41
N LEU A 296 -27.54 7.92 6.10
CA LEU A 296 -26.25 8.34 5.51
C LEU A 296 -25.85 9.76 5.96
N HIS A 297 -26.82 10.68 6.05
CA HIS A 297 -26.58 12.07 6.47
C HIS A 297 -26.32 12.23 7.97
N SER A 298 -27.12 11.58 8.82
CA SER A 298 -26.99 11.59 10.29
C SER A 298 -25.60 11.14 10.71
N LYS A 299 -25.02 10.17 9.99
CA LYS A 299 -23.66 9.70 10.23
C LYS A 299 -22.60 10.79 9.95
N LEU A 300 -22.78 11.69 8.97
CA LEU A 300 -21.84 12.82 8.78
C LEU A 300 -21.90 13.88 9.88
N THR A 301 -23.06 14.07 10.50
CA THR A 301 -23.33 15.18 11.42
C THR A 301 -23.20 14.78 12.89
N GLN A 302 -23.39 13.50 13.22
CA GLN A 302 -23.11 12.97 14.55
C GLN A 302 -21.60 12.77 14.74
N HIS A 303 -21.17 13.12 15.94
CA HIS A 303 -19.84 13.58 16.31
C HIS A 303 -18.71 12.53 16.24
N ASP A 304 -18.93 11.31 15.75
CA ASP A 304 -18.04 10.17 16.02
C ASP A 304 -17.05 9.76 14.92
N TYR A 305 -17.23 10.21 13.67
CA TYR A 305 -16.14 10.05 12.69
C TYR A 305 -14.89 10.84 13.13
N PHE A 306 -15.03 11.77 14.07
CA PHE A 306 -13.96 12.64 14.56
C PHE A 306 -13.56 12.37 16.03
N THR A 307 -14.07 11.34 16.69
CA THR A 307 -13.58 10.98 18.03
C THR A 307 -12.53 9.87 17.97
N GLY A 308 -12.49 9.11 16.86
CA GLY A 308 -11.54 8.01 16.66
C GLY A 308 -12.00 6.70 17.31
N ASP A 309 -13.28 6.62 17.66
CA ASP A 309 -13.89 5.42 18.19
C ASP A 309 -14.50 4.63 17.04
N CYS A 310 -13.78 3.61 16.56
CA CYS A 310 -14.29 2.75 15.48
C CYS A 310 -15.49 1.91 15.97
N ASP A 311 -15.64 1.70 17.28
CA ASP A 311 -16.66 0.84 17.88
C ASP A 311 -18.09 1.45 17.79
N SER A 312 -18.23 2.79 17.80
CA SER A 312 -19.56 3.43 17.67
C SER A 312 -20.14 3.32 16.25
N LEU A 313 -19.27 3.20 15.24
CA LEU A 313 -19.67 2.95 13.85
C LEU A 313 -20.30 1.56 13.69
N TYR A 314 -19.77 0.57 14.42
CA TYR A 314 -20.13 -0.84 14.35
C TYR A 314 -21.37 -1.20 15.17
N GLN A 315 -21.46 -0.74 16.42
CA GLN A 315 -22.65 -0.98 17.26
C GLN A 315 -23.97 -0.40 16.71
N THR A 316 -23.89 0.46 15.68
CA THR A 316 -25.04 1.10 15.03
C THR A 316 -25.32 0.54 13.62
N LEU A 317 -24.57 -0.47 13.15
CA LEU A 317 -24.78 -1.14 11.86
C LEU A 317 -25.68 -2.36 11.97
#